data_AF-A0AAW1FXG8-F1
#
_entry.id   AF-A0AAW1FXG8-F1
#
_cell.length_a   1.000
_cell.length_b   1.000
_cell.length_c   1.000
_cell.angle_alpha   90.00
_cell.angle_beta   90.00
_cell.angle_gamma   90.00
#
_symmetry.space_group_name_H-M   'P 1'
#
loop_
_entity.id
_entity.type
_entity.pdbx_description
1 polymer ?
#
loop_
_entity_poly.entity_id
_entity_poly.type
_entity_poly.pdbx_seq_one_letter_code
_entity_poly.pdbx_strand_id
1 'polypeptide(L)'
;MEPTTLQKAIAVAQKASEEDQAGNYEEAIHSYKHAVKYFLHIVKREPQGKDGNQKIRDKCKLYLDRVEELQKYLEYKKVVTKMKYIILVVQI
;
A
#
# COMPACT_ATOMS: atom_id res chain seq x y z
N MET A 1 -21.28 14.45 12.55
CA MET A 1 -21.16 13.03 12.93
C MET A 1 -19.71 12.64 12.74
N GLU A 2 -19.08 12.06 13.76
CA GLU A 2 -17.69 11.58 13.67
C GLU A 2 -17.58 10.42 12.66
N PRO A 3 -16.52 10.37 11.82
CA PRO A 3 -16.34 9.30 10.85
C PRO A 3 -16.05 7.96 11.55
N THR A 4 -16.73 6.91 11.09
CA THR A 4 -16.57 5.53 11.59
C THR A 4 -15.16 5.00 11.34
N THR A 5 -14.72 3.99 12.11
CA THR A 5 -13.44 3.30 11.90
C THR A 5 -13.32 2.80 10.45
N LEU A 6 -14.41 2.32 9.86
CA LEU A 6 -14.48 1.87 8.48
C LEU A 6 -14.27 3.01 7.47
N GLN A 7 -14.90 4.17 7.68
CA GLN A 7 -14.69 5.34 6.81
C GLN A 7 -13.25 5.83 6.88
N LYS A 8 -12.62 5.80 8.06
CA LYS A 8 -11.19 6.14 8.22
C LYS A 8 -10.30 5.17 7.44
N ALA A 9 -10.56 3.86 7.53
CA ALA A 9 -9.82 2.85 6.77
C ALA A 9 -9.92 3.06 5.25
N ILE A 10 -11.12 3.37 4.76
CA ILE A 10 -11.39 3.66 3.35
C ILE A 10 -10.64 4.92 2.90
N ALA A 11 -10.67 6.00 3.69
CA ALA A 11 -9.95 7.23 3.36
C ALA A 11 -8.43 7.00 3.25
N VAL A 12 -7.85 6.19 4.14
CA VAL A 12 -6.43 5.83 4.06
C VAL A 12 -6.12 5.00 2.80
N ALA A 13 -7.02 4.09 2.41
CA ALA A 13 -6.88 3.28 1.19
C ALA A 13 -7.04 4.11 -0.10
N GLN A 14 -7.91 5.12 -0.08
CA GLN A 14 -8.05 6.08 -1.18
C GLN A 14 -6.78 6.89 -1.35
N LYS A 15 -6.26 7.47 -0.26
CA LYS A 15 -4.96 8.15 -0.27
C LYS A 15 -3.86 7.24 -0.82
N ALA A 16 -3.77 5.99 -0.37
CA ALA A 16 -2.77 5.05 -0.87
C ALA A 16 -2.85 4.85 -2.40
N SER A 17 -4.05 4.84 -2.95
CA SER A 17 -4.27 4.67 -4.40
C SER A 17 -3.94 5.94 -5.18
N GLU A 18 -4.19 7.12 -4.60
CA GLU A 18 -3.79 8.40 -5.18
C GLU A 18 -2.26 8.55 -5.23
N GLU A 19 -1.57 8.18 -4.15
CA GLU A 19 -0.10 8.20 -4.09
C GLU A 19 0.52 7.18 -5.07
N ASP A 20 -0.07 5.98 -5.20
CA ASP A 20 0.37 4.97 -6.17
C ASP A 20 0.26 5.51 -7.61
N GLN A 21 -0.88 6.10 -7.95
CA GLN A 21 -1.10 6.73 -9.26
C GLN A 21 -0.17 7.93 -9.52
N ALA A 22 0.17 8.69 -8.48
CA ALA A 22 1.12 9.79 -8.56
C ALA A 22 2.59 9.32 -8.66
N GLY A 23 2.87 8.02 -8.48
CA GLY A 23 4.23 7.47 -8.47
C GLY A 23 4.97 7.67 -7.15
N ASN A 24 4.28 8.14 -6.11
CA ASN A 24 4.78 8.30 -4.74
C ASN A 24 4.75 6.95 -4.02
N TYR A 25 5.56 6.01 -4.51
CA TYR A 25 5.44 4.60 -4.15
C TYR A 25 5.78 4.32 -2.67
N GLU A 26 6.68 5.09 -2.05
CA GLU A 26 7.01 4.91 -0.63
C GLU A 26 5.82 5.28 0.27
N GLU A 27 5.17 6.41 -0.03
CA GLU A 27 3.97 6.89 0.64
C GLU A 27 2.77 5.97 0.37
N ALA A 28 2.63 5.47 -0.85
CA ALA A 28 1.62 4.50 -1.23
C ALA A 28 1.77 3.20 -0.41
N ILE A 29 2.98 2.65 -0.34
CA ILE A 29 3.29 1.45 0.47
C ILE A 29 2.90 1.66 1.94
N HIS A 30 3.33 2.79 2.53
CA HIS A 30 3.03 3.10 3.92
C HIS A 30 1.51 3.19 4.15
N SER A 31 0.80 3.87 3.25
CA SER A 31 -0.64 4.09 3.35
C SER A 31 -1.43 2.80 3.16
N TYR A 32 -1.06 1.94 2.20
CA TYR A 32 -1.68 0.62 2.01
C TYR A 32 -1.52 -0.27 3.25
N LYS A 33 -0.31 -0.34 3.84
CA LYS A 33 -0.08 -1.10 5.09
C LYS A 33 -0.94 -0.56 6.23
N HIS A 34 -1.09 0.75 6.33
CA HIS A 34 -1.92 1.38 7.35
C HIS A 34 -3.41 1.07 7.16
N ALA A 35 -3.91 1.14 5.92
CA ALA A 35 -5.28 0.75 5.59
C ALA A 35 -5.56 -0.71 5.97
N VAL A 36 -4.66 -1.64 5.61
CA VAL A 36 -4.76 -3.06 5.97
C VAL A 36 -4.85 -3.25 7.49
N LYS A 37 -4.03 -2.53 8.27
CA LYS A 37 -4.07 -2.59 9.73
C LYS A 37 -5.44 -2.17 10.28
N TYR A 38 -6.03 -1.11 9.75
CA TYR A 38 -7.38 -0.69 10.16
C TYR A 38 -8.46 -1.69 9.75
N PHE A 39 -8.40 -2.21 8.52
CA PHE A 39 -9.35 -3.21 8.04
C PHE A 39 -9.33 -4.49 8.89
N LEU A 40 -8.15 -4.99 9.26
CA LEU A 40 -8.02 -6.14 10.14
C LEU A 40 -8.53 -5.85 11.56
N HIS A 41 -8.35 -4.61 12.05
CA HIS A 41 -8.93 -4.19 13.33
C HIS A 41 -10.46 -4.24 13.30
N ILE A 42 -11.07 -3.72 12.24
CA ILE A 42 -12.53 -3.74 12.05
C ILE A 42 -13.04 -5.18 12.04
N VAL A 43 -12.43 -6.06 11.25
CA VAL A 43 -12.85 -7.48 11.20
C VAL A 43 -12.77 -8.16 12.57
N LYS A 44 -11.81 -7.77 13.42
CA LYS A 44 -11.61 -8.36 14.76
C LYS A 44 -12.51 -7.76 15.84
N ARG A 45 -12.79 -6.45 15.79
CA ARG A 45 -13.44 -5.70 16.87
C ARG A 45 -14.87 -5.27 16.53
N GLU A 46 -15.14 -5.04 15.26
CA GLU A 46 -16.39 -4.50 14.73
C GLU A 46 -16.84 -5.33 13.51
N PRO A 47 -17.21 -6.62 13.68
CA PRO A 47 -17.48 -7.52 12.55
C PRO A 47 -18.63 -7.01 11.67
N GLN A 48 -18.43 -7.04 10.35
CA GLN A 48 -19.38 -6.55 9.34
C GLN A 48 -20.26 -7.68 8.75
N GLY A 49 -20.50 -8.74 9.52
CA GLY A 49 -21.10 -9.98 9.02
C GLY A 49 -20.13 -10.81 8.15
N LYS A 50 -20.54 -12.03 7.78
CA LYS A 50 -19.68 -12.99 7.04
C LYS A 50 -19.19 -12.39 5.71
N ASP A 51 -20.12 -11.90 4.89
CA ASP A 51 -19.80 -11.40 3.55
C ASP A 51 -19.04 -10.07 3.60
N GLY A 52 -19.40 -9.17 4.53
CA GLY A 52 -18.67 -7.92 4.74
C GLY A 52 -17.23 -8.16 5.19
N ASN A 53 -17.03 -9.07 6.15
CA ASN A 53 -15.70 -9.45 6.61
C ASN A 53 -14.87 -10.11 5.49
N GLN A 54 -15.48 -10.92 4.63
CA GLN A 54 -14.79 -11.52 3.50
C GLN A 54 -14.33 -10.45 2.51
N LYS A 55 -15.20 -9.52 2.12
CA LYS A 55 -14.84 -8.39 1.24
C LYS A 55 -13.68 -7.56 1.80
N ILE A 56 -13.67 -7.32 3.12
CA ILE A 56 -12.57 -6.60 3.77
C ILE A 56 -11.26 -7.40 3.67
N ARG A 57 -11.30 -8.72 3.92
CA ARG A 57 -10.11 -9.59 3.80
C ARG A 57 -9.57 -9.65 2.37
N ASP A 58 -10.46 -9.74 1.38
CA ASP A 58 -10.07 -9.74 -0.04
C ASP A 58 -9.40 -8.42 -0.42
N LYS A 59 -9.90 -7.28 0.09
CA LYS A 59 -9.24 -5.97 -0.07
C LYS A 59 -7.88 -5.92 0.62
N CYS A 60 -7.75 -6.44 1.84
CA CYS A 60 -6.45 -6.51 2.51
C CYS A 60 -5.43 -7.29 1.69
N LYS A 61 -5.84 -8.43 1.12
CA LYS A 61 -4.97 -9.24 0.26
C LYS A 61 -4.51 -8.43 -0.96
N LEU A 62 -5.44 -7.82 -1.67
CA LEU A 62 -5.14 -6.98 -2.84
C LEU A 62 -4.12 -5.88 -2.52
N TYR A 63 -4.27 -5.19 -1.39
CA TYR A 63 -3.34 -4.13 -0.98
C TYR A 63 -1.96 -4.66 -0.60
N LEU A 64 -1.89 -5.83 0.05
CA LEU A 64 -0.60 -6.45 0.37
C LEU A 64 0.13 -6.94 -0.88
N ASP A 65 -0.59 -7.55 -1.82
CA ASP A 65 -0.03 -7.99 -3.10
C ASP A 65 0.56 -6.77 -3.86
N ARG A 66 -0.17 -5.64 -3.90
CA ARG A 66 0.33 -4.40 -4.52
C ARG A 66 1.55 -3.82 -3.79
N VAL A 67 1.57 -3.87 -2.45
CA VAL A 67 2.73 -3.44 -1.65
C VAL A 67 3.98 -4.24 -2.03
N GLU A 68 3.87 -5.55 -2.19
CA GLU A 68 5.00 -6.40 -2.60
C GLU A 68 5.50 -6.03 -4.01
N GLU A 69 4.61 -5.76 -4.95
CA GLU A 69 4.96 -5.28 -6.29
C GLU A 69 5.75 -3.96 -6.25
N LEU A 70 5.25 -2.97 -5.50
CA LEU A 70 5.90 -1.67 -5.38
C LEU A 70 7.27 -1.77 -4.72
N GLN A 71 7.42 -2.61 -3.70
CA GLN A 71 8.71 -2.85 -3.05
C GLN A 71 9.74 -3.44 -4.02
N LYS A 72 9.34 -4.45 -4.81
CA LYS A 72 10.19 -5.03 -5.87
C LYS A 72 10.59 -4.00 -6.91
N TYR A 73 9.64 -3.14 -7.32
CA TYR A 73 9.91 -2.07 -8.27
C TYR A 73 10.94 -1.07 -7.75
N LEU A 74 10.79 -0.62 -6.50
CA LEU A 74 11.71 0.34 -5.87
C LEU A 74 13.12 -0.26 -5.71
N GLU A 75 13.22 -1.53 -5.32
CA GLU A 75 14.50 -2.24 -5.25
C GLU A 75 15.17 -2.32 -6.62
N TYR A 76 14.44 -2.74 -7.66
CA TYR A 76 14.94 -2.78 -9.03
C TYR A 76 15.41 -1.39 -9.50
N LYS A 77 14.60 -0.35 -9.29
CA LYS A 77 14.94 1.04 -9.65
C LYS A 77 16.24 1.49 -8.97
N LYS A 78 16.44 1.14 -7.69
CA LYS A 78 17.65 1.45 -6.93
C LYS A 78 18.88 0.75 -7.51
N VAL A 79 18.79 -0.55 -7.82
CA VAL A 79 19.88 -1.32 -8.44
C VAL A 79 20.27 -0.74 -9.80
N VAL A 80 19.29 -0.49 -10.67
CA VAL A 80 19.53 0.08 -12.01
C VAL A 80 20.17 1.46 -11.93
N THR A 81 19.70 2.31 -11.02
CA THR A 81 20.25 3.66 -10.83
C THR A 81 21.70 3.60 -10.35
N LYS A 82 22.02 2.70 -9.42
CA LYS A 82 23.39 2.48 -8.95
C LYS A 82 24.30 1.95 -10.06
N MET A 83 23.85 1.00 -10.88
CA MET A 83 24.62 0.49 -12.01
C MET A 83 24.90 1.59 -13.04
N LYS A 84 23.89 2.40 -13.40
CA LYS A 84 24.07 3.54 -14.32
C LYS A 84 25.12 4.53 -13.81
N TYR A 85 25.10 4.85 -12.52
CA TYR A 85 26.08 5.74 -11.91
C TYR A 85 27.50 5.16 -12.01
N ILE A 86 27.67 3.87 -11.72
CA ILE A 86 28.97 3.18 -11.82
C ILE A 86 29.52 3.23 -13.26
N ILE A 87 28.69 2.95 -14.27
CA ILE A 87 29.12 3.00 -15.67
C ILE A 87 29.55 4.42 -16.05
N LEU A 88 28.79 5.43 -15.63
CA LEU A 88 29.11 6.84 -15.91
C LEU A 88 30.45 7.27 -15.30
N VAL A 89 30.79 6.80 -14.10
CA VAL A 89 32.05 7.18 -13.42
C VAL A 89 33.27 6.39 -13.87
N VAL A 90 33.10 5.20 -14.48
CA VAL A 90 34.21 4.37 -14.99
C VAL A 90 34.56 4.71 -16.44
N GLN A 91 33.73 5.46 -17.16
CA GLN A 91 33.99 5.92 -18.52
C GLN A 91 34.79 7.25 -18.60
N ILE A 92 35.48 7.65 -17.52
CA ILE A 92 36.39 8.80 -17.45
C ILE A 92 37.78 8.30 -17.10
#